data_AF-A0AAW1N133-F1
#
_entry.id   AF-A0AAW1N133-F1
#
_cell.length_a   1.000
_cell.length_b   1.000
_cell.length_c   1.000
_cell.angle_alpha   90.00
_cell.angle_beta   90.00
_cell.angle_gamma   90.00
#
_symmetry.space_group_name_H-M   'P 1'
#
loop_
_entity.id
_entity.type
_entity.pdbx_description
1 polymer ?
#
loop_
_entity_poly.entity_id
_entity_poly.type
_entity_poly.pdbx_seq_one_letter_code
_entity_poly.pdbx_strand_id
1 'polypeptide(L)'
;MRLGGSQNKPRPLRVVFNNPHVVSDIVRQKHKLKVMDQYKKIFLKRNETNHQRTLFKKCQEELKQRKLLGEKDISIRYVDGVPRVLPSTGQTYHHEQLSKTNSESAEKN
;
A
#
# COMPACT_ATOMS: atom_id res chain seq x y z
N MET A 1 -23.11 -4.89 1.03
CA MET A 1 -23.29 -6.10 0.18
C MET A 1 -22.43 -7.24 0.71
N ARG A 2 -22.96 -8.45 0.92
CA ARG A 2 -22.13 -9.62 1.30
C ARG A 2 -21.50 -10.23 0.04
N LEU A 3 -20.23 -10.60 0.11
CA LEU A 3 -19.48 -11.18 -1.02
C LEU A 3 -19.40 -12.70 -0.90
N GLY A 4 -19.38 -13.41 -2.04
CA GLY A 4 -19.21 -14.86 -2.12
C GLY A 4 -20.49 -15.69 -1.86
N GLY A 5 -20.37 -17.01 -2.07
CA GLY A 5 -21.44 -18.00 -1.87
C GLY A 5 -21.54 -18.51 -0.43
N SER A 6 -22.54 -19.36 -0.16
CA SER A 6 -22.65 -20.06 1.12
C SER A 6 -21.51 -21.07 1.25
N GLN A 7 -20.66 -20.87 2.24
CA GLN A 7 -19.53 -21.72 2.58
C GLN A 7 -19.51 -21.83 4.11
N ASN A 8 -18.80 -22.81 4.69
CA ASN A 8 -18.62 -22.96 6.16
C ASN A 8 -17.82 -21.81 6.82
N LYS A 9 -17.69 -20.65 6.16
CA LYS A 9 -16.96 -19.47 6.63
C LYS A 9 -17.87 -18.23 6.53
N PRO A 10 -17.78 -17.27 7.48
CA PRO A 10 -18.53 -16.03 7.40
C PRO A 10 -18.26 -15.29 6.09
N ARG A 11 -19.33 -14.84 5.42
CA ARG A 11 -19.21 -14.08 4.17
C ARG A 11 -18.64 -12.68 4.43
N PRO A 12 -17.62 -12.24 3.68
CA PRO A 12 -17.10 -10.88 3.80
C PRO A 12 -18.17 -9.83 3.49
N LEU A 13 -18.13 -8.71 4.21
CA LEU A 13 -18.99 -7.55 3.94
C LEU A 13 -18.22 -6.53 3.09
N ARG A 14 -18.77 -6.20 1.92
CA ARG A 14 -18.37 -5.02 1.17
C ARG A 14 -19.15 -3.81 1.66
N VAL A 15 -18.40 -2.83 2.17
CA VAL A 15 -18.88 -1.51 2.56
C VAL A 15 -18.34 -0.50 1.54
N VAL A 16 -19.20 0.39 1.08
CA VAL A 16 -18.87 1.44 0.11
C VAL A 16 -19.21 2.77 0.76
N PHE A 17 -18.30 3.74 0.65
CA PHE A 17 -18.47 5.09 1.16
C PHE A 17 -18.44 6.07 0.00
N ASN A 18 -19.19 7.17 0.12
CA ASN A 18 -19.21 8.23 -0.90
C ASN A 18 -17.91 9.05 -0.91
N ASN A 19 -17.17 9.06 0.21
CA ASN A 19 -15.93 9.80 0.37
C ASN A 19 -14.74 8.84 0.55
N PRO A 20 -13.72 8.87 -0.34
CA PRO A 20 -12.55 8.01 -0.24
C PRO A 20 -11.66 8.30 0.98
N HIS A 21 -11.67 9.52 1.52
CA HIS A 21 -10.89 9.88 2.72
C HIS A 21 -11.34 9.10 3.95
N VAL A 22 -12.65 8.90 4.11
CA VAL A 22 -13.24 8.12 5.20
C VAL A 22 -12.69 6.69 5.20
N VAL A 23 -12.55 6.07 4.02
CA VAL A 23 -11.98 4.72 3.89
C VAL A 23 -10.53 4.70 4.37
N SER A 24 -9.74 5.72 3.99
CA SER A 24 -8.35 5.82 4.39
C SER A 24 -8.18 5.96 5.90
N ASP A 25 -9.00 6.80 6.53
CA ASP A 25 -8.97 7.00 7.98
C ASP A 25 -9.37 5.74 8.76
N ILE A 26 -10.44 5.05 8.32
CA ILE A 26 -10.87 3.79 8.92
C ILE A 26 -9.77 2.72 8.79
N VAL A 27 -9.20 2.57 7.59
CA VAL A 27 -8.15 1.56 7.35
C VAL A 27 -6.87 1.87 8.14
N ARG A 28 -6.53 3.15 8.32
CA ARG A 28 -5.39 3.59 9.14
C ARG A 28 -5.58 3.22 10.62
N GLN A 29 -6.80 3.35 11.13
CA GLN A 29 -7.13 3.11 12.54
C GLN A 29 -7.52 1.66 12.86
N LYS A 30 -7.59 0.77 11.85
CA LYS A 30 -8.02 -0.63 12.04
C LYS A 30 -7.27 -1.43 13.10
N HIS A 31 -6.04 -1.03 13.44
CA HIS A 31 -5.24 -1.67 14.48
C HIS A 31 -5.90 -1.58 15.86
N LYS A 32 -6.72 -0.55 16.10
CA LYS A 32 -7.51 -0.38 17.34
C LYS A 32 -8.50 -1.52 17.59
N LEU A 33 -8.99 -2.18 16.53
CA LEU A 33 -9.90 -3.32 16.65
C LEU A 33 -9.23 -4.53 17.32
N LYS A 34 -7.90 -4.66 17.19
CA LYS A 34 -7.16 -5.76 17.81
C LYS A 34 -6.98 -5.58 19.32
N VAL A 35 -7.18 -4.36 19.82
CA VAL A 35 -7.07 -4.02 21.25
C VAL A 35 -8.32 -4.48 22.01
N MET A 36 -9.48 -4.47 21.35
CA MET A 36 -10.75 -4.89 21.95
C MET A 36 -10.98 -6.38 21.72
N ASP A 37 -11.09 -7.18 22.79
CA ASP A 37 -11.22 -8.64 22.68
C ASP A 37 -12.43 -9.08 21.85
N GLN A 38 -13.54 -8.35 21.96
CA GLN A 38 -14.77 -8.57 21.17
C GLN A 38 -14.56 -8.46 19.65
N TYR A 39 -13.57 -7.69 19.19
CA TYR A 39 -13.32 -7.42 17.77
C TYR A 39 -12.01 -8.01 17.25
N LYS A 40 -11.29 -8.77 18.07
CA LYS A 40 -9.97 -9.32 17.76
C LYS A 40 -9.94 -10.21 16.51
N LYS A 41 -11.07 -10.84 16.18
CA LYS A 41 -11.24 -11.72 15.01
C LYS A 41 -11.75 -10.98 13.77
N ILE A 42 -12.02 -9.68 13.86
CA ILE A 42 -12.51 -8.86 12.75
C ILE A 42 -11.31 -8.23 12.03
N PHE A 43 -11.33 -8.28 10.69
CA PHE A 43 -10.29 -7.70 9.86
C PHE A 43 -10.89 -6.77 8.82
N LEU A 44 -10.26 -5.60 8.65
CA LEU A 44 -10.59 -4.65 7.59
C LEU A 44 -9.47 -4.61 6.56
N LYS A 45 -9.86 -4.71 5.30
CA LYS A 45 -8.96 -4.63 4.15
C LYS A 45 -9.60 -3.80 3.05
N ARG A 46 -8.78 -3.08 2.28
CA ARG A 46 -9.21 -2.41 1.06
C ARG A 46 -9.60 -3.43 0.00
N ASN A 47 -10.51 -3.01 -0.89
CA ASN A 47 -10.85 -3.80 -2.06
C ASN A 47 -9.77 -3.61 -3.13
N GLU A 48 -8.77 -4.49 -3.13
CA GLU A 48 -7.61 -4.41 -4.00
C GLU A 48 -7.63 -5.55 -5.03
N THR A 49 -7.16 -5.28 -6.24
CA THR A 49 -6.93 -6.32 -7.26
C THR A 49 -5.77 -7.23 -6.87
N ASN A 50 -5.67 -8.41 -7.49
CA ASN A 50 -4.52 -9.29 -7.31
C ASN A 50 -3.20 -8.56 -7.62
N HIS A 51 -3.17 -7.80 -8.70
CA HIS A 51 -2.00 -7.03 -9.12
C HIS A 51 -1.57 -6.00 -8.06
N GLN A 52 -2.52 -5.20 -7.55
CA GLN A 52 -2.26 -4.21 -6.50
C GLN A 52 -1.69 -4.86 -5.23
N ARG A 53 -2.23 -6.02 -4.83
CA ARG A 53 -1.72 -6.78 -3.68
C ARG A 53 -0.29 -7.26 -3.89
N THR A 54 0.01 -7.78 -5.08
CA THR A 54 1.34 -8.28 -5.42
C THR A 54 2.37 -7.15 -5.43
N LEU A 55 2.04 -5.99 -6.04
CA LEU A 55 2.91 -4.81 -6.02
C LEU A 55 3.21 -4.36 -4.59
N PHE A 56 2.17 -4.22 -3.77
CA PHE A 56 2.34 -3.80 -2.38
C PHE A 56 3.19 -4.79 -1.58
N LYS A 57 2.98 -6.10 -1.78
CA LYS A 57 3.78 -7.14 -1.13
C LYS A 57 5.26 -7.05 -1.51
N LYS A 58 5.57 -6.84 -2.80
CA LYS A 58 6.94 -6.63 -3.27
C LYS A 58 7.60 -5.44 -2.58
N CYS A 59 6.90 -4.31 -2.47
CA CYS A 59 7.41 -3.14 -1.75
C CYS A 59 7.63 -3.40 -0.26
N GLN A 60 6.80 -4.22 0.38
CA GLN A 60 7.00 -4.62 1.78
C GLN A 60 8.24 -5.51 1.96
N GLU A 61 8.45 -6.45 1.04
CA GLU A 61 9.64 -7.31 1.03
C GLU A 61 10.91 -6.48 0.79
N GLU A 62 10.90 -5.58 -0.20
CA GLU A 62 12.00 -4.65 -0.48
C GLU A 62 12.31 -3.77 0.74
N LEU A 63 11.29 -3.15 1.35
CA LEU A 63 11.45 -2.32 2.55
C LEU A 63 12.10 -3.12 3.68
N LYS A 64 11.67 -4.36 3.89
CA LYS A 64 12.22 -5.23 4.94
C LYS A 64 13.68 -5.56 4.66
N GLN A 65 14.03 -5.90 3.43
CA GLN A 65 15.41 -6.21 3.04
C GLN A 65 16.33 -5.00 3.23
N ARG A 66 15.93 -3.82 2.73
CA ARG A 66 16.71 -2.59 2.87
C ARG A 66 16.93 -2.19 4.34
N LYS A 67 15.91 -2.35 5.18
CA LYS A 67 16.04 -2.16 6.64
C LYS A 67 17.00 -3.16 7.29
N LEU A 68 16.99 -4.43 6.84
CA LEU A 68 17.94 -5.44 7.34
C LEU A 68 19.38 -5.13 6.91
N LEU A 69 19.58 -4.50 5.75
CA LEU A 69 20.88 -4.01 5.28
C LEU A 69 21.35 -2.73 6.00
N GLY A 70 20.58 -2.23 6.97
CA GLY A 70 20.95 -1.07 7.78
C GLY A 70 20.46 0.27 7.24
N GLU A 71 19.71 0.29 6.14
CA GLU A 71 19.12 1.52 5.62
C GLU A 71 18.03 2.05 6.57
N LYS A 72 18.18 3.31 6.98
CA LYS A 72 17.26 4.01 7.89
C LYS A 72 16.39 4.99 7.11
N ASP A 73 15.34 5.47 7.77
CA ASP A 73 14.47 6.51 7.24
C ASP A 73 13.84 6.21 5.88
N ILE A 74 13.48 4.96 5.61
CA ILE A 74 12.72 4.58 4.41
C ILE A 74 11.29 4.13 4.74
N SER A 75 10.35 4.45 3.86
CA SER A 75 8.92 4.13 4.00
C SER A 75 8.28 3.83 2.64
N ILE A 76 7.19 3.07 2.64
CA ILE A 76 6.38 2.89 1.43
C ILE A 76 5.50 4.13 1.25
N ARG A 77 5.65 4.79 0.11
CA ARG A 77 4.81 5.91 -0.32
C ARG A 77 4.16 5.58 -1.65
N TYR A 78 3.03 6.21 -1.93
CA TYR A 78 2.38 6.12 -3.23
C TYR A 78 2.84 7.30 -4.10
N VAL A 79 3.40 7.00 -5.26
CA VAL A 79 3.76 7.97 -6.31
C VAL A 79 2.92 7.62 -7.52
N ASP A 80 2.08 8.56 -7.98
CA ASP A 80 1.11 8.35 -9.07
C ASP A 80 0.23 7.11 -8.87
N GLY A 81 -0.19 6.88 -7.63
CA GLY A 81 -1.01 5.73 -7.26
C GLY A 81 -0.26 4.39 -7.18
N VAL A 82 1.05 4.36 -7.42
CA VAL A 82 1.90 3.16 -7.37
C VAL A 82 2.74 3.16 -6.08
N PRO A 83 2.72 2.08 -5.28
CA PRO A 83 3.55 1.99 -4.09
C PRO A 83 5.04 1.86 -4.47
N ARG A 84 5.90 2.61 -3.77
CA ARG A 84 7.36 2.61 -3.92
C ARG A 84 8.04 2.79 -2.56
N VAL A 85 9.23 2.22 -2.37
CA VAL A 85 10.04 2.42 -1.16
C VAL A 85 10.91 3.66 -1.35
N LEU A 86 10.67 4.70 -0.54
CA LEU A 86 11.31 6.00 -0.66
C LEU A 86 11.86 6.47 0.70
N PRO A 87 12.86 7.36 0.70
CA PRO A 87 13.27 8.08 1.90
C PRO A 87 12.09 8.82 2.56
N SER A 88 12.13 8.89 3.89
CA SER A 88 11.09 9.42 4.76
C SER A 88 11.26 10.91 4.97
N THR A 89 12.44 11.46 4.66
CA THR A 89 12.69 12.89 4.61
C THR A 89 11.82 13.55 3.54
N GLY A 90 11.20 14.67 3.89
CA GLY A 90 10.04 15.25 3.22
C GLY A 90 10.32 15.95 1.89
N GLN A 91 10.85 15.23 0.89
CA GLN A 91 10.80 15.74 -0.47
C GLN A 91 9.45 15.35 -1.10
N THR A 92 8.61 16.36 -1.30
CA THR A 92 7.52 16.32 -2.27
C THR A 92 8.13 16.02 -3.64
N TYR A 93 7.86 14.83 -4.17
CA TYR A 93 8.27 14.47 -5.52
C TYR A 93 7.41 15.28 -6.50
N HIS A 94 7.93 16.41 -6.98
CA HIS A 94 7.41 17.09 -8.16
C HIS A 94 7.79 16.26 -9.40
N HIS A 95 6.80 16.02 -10.25
CA HIS A 95 6.74 15.07 -11.38
C HIS A 95 7.84 15.26 -12.47
N GLU A 96 8.75 16.22 -12.38
CA GLU A 96 9.39 16.76 -13.59
C GLU A 96 10.77 16.20 -14.00
N GLN A 97 11.21 15.03 -13.53
CA GLN A 97 12.56 14.54 -13.88
C GLN A 97 12.70 13.03 -14.17
N LEU A 98 11.79 12.45 -14.97
CA LEU A 98 11.98 11.10 -15.54
C LEU A 98 12.06 11.06 -17.08
N SER A 99 12.13 12.22 -17.75
CA SER A 99 12.33 12.30 -19.20
C SER A 99 13.79 12.48 -19.64
N LYS A 100 14.76 12.65 -18.72
CA LYS A 100 16.14 13.02 -19.10
C LYS A 100 17.20 11.91 -18.97
N THR A 101 16.87 10.70 -18.51
CA THR A 101 17.90 9.65 -18.35
C THR A 101 17.98 8.63 -19.50
N ASN A 102 17.22 8.81 -20.58
CA ASN A 102 17.25 7.89 -21.74
C ASN A 102 17.85 8.49 -23.03
N SER A 103 18.41 9.71 -23.00
CA SER A 103 18.99 10.34 -24.19
C SER A 103 20.52 10.46 -24.18
N GLU A 104 21.23 10.09 -23.11
CA GLU A 104 22.70 10.25 -23.01
C GLU A 104 23.53 8.97 -23.20
N SER A 105 22.89 7.81 -23.44
CA SER A 105 23.58 6.52 -23.62
C SER A 105 23.61 6.02 -25.07
N ALA A 106 23.24 6.84 -26.06
CA ALA A 106 23.12 6.43 -27.47
C ALA A 106 24.20 7.01 -28.42
N GLU A 107 25.19 7.76 -27.93
CA GLU A 107 26.22 8.40 -28.79
C GLU A 107 27.66 7.90 -28.57
N LYS A 108 27.85 6.73 -27.97
CA LYS A 108 29.17 6.06 -27.99
C LYS A 108 29.03 4.58 -28.29
N ASN A 109 28.98 4.25 -29.58
CA ASN A 109 29.78 3.22 -30.24
C ASN A 109 29.54 3.25 -31.75
#